data_AF-A0A3M7LY69-F1
#
_entry.id   AF-A0A3M7LY69-F1
#
_cell.length_a   1.000
_cell.length_b   1.000
_cell.length_c   1.000
_cell.angle_alpha   90.00
_cell.angle_beta   90.00
_cell.angle_gamma   90.00
#
_symmetry.space_group_name_H-M   'P 1'
#
loop_
_entity.id
_entity.type
_entity.pdbx_description
1 polymer ?
#
loop_
_entity_poly.entity_id
_entity_poly.type
_entity_poly.pdbx_seq_one_letter_code
_entity_poly.pdbx_strand_id
1 'polypeptide(L)'
;MVTLRSQVSGGARLRNGIRSKLQQSRDHVASRISKKWLSPGNTRPLGSRGLQLLHGWCFINSVIQALMHQPQLLNWVQSHRHTTHGNSTDLNPACTACVLRDLARVYWANTPVSRLVPNPGPDMTRIAQILVHGEAAVRDGNGMHQDDPLRVFEVFHTGLQQSSRNANWGKAFNALFLLDTQSYLQCQRCDHRRPSANQSTRTMELYVRPTFANALTDFFSDTMDAQCPECGPAQGSTRQTQDIRILAGPQILTIMIKMFNQVVSVDKFGTYSVTNTRTANRMQLPKVLDLSQYQQDDGLPLRYNISSIIGQSGTIQTGHFVATVKGPGDKVTMVDDDVTEKFTEARMLATPQVLSMGNPKDAYIVTYLRDDGELTKEQKALKKLM
;
A
#
# COMPACT_ATOMS: atom_id res chain seq x y z
N MET A 1 51.46 -27.79 -9.97
CA MET A 1 50.87 -26.44 -9.94
C MET A 1 49.70 -26.43 -10.92
N VAL A 2 48.51 -26.74 -10.41
CA VAL A 2 47.29 -26.97 -11.21
C VAL A 2 46.57 -25.64 -11.38
N THR A 3 46.46 -25.15 -12.62
CA THR A 3 45.69 -23.94 -12.94
C THR A 3 44.35 -24.36 -13.55
N LEU A 4 43.34 -24.54 -12.69
CA LEU A 4 41.95 -24.68 -13.10
C LEU A 4 41.43 -23.31 -13.55
N ARG A 5 41.22 -23.14 -14.85
CA ARG A 5 40.42 -22.04 -15.40
C ARG A 5 38.95 -22.33 -15.13
N SER A 6 38.34 -21.59 -14.20
CA SER A 6 36.90 -21.55 -14.03
C SER A 6 36.26 -20.86 -15.23
N GLN A 7 35.76 -21.66 -16.18
CA GLN A 7 34.74 -21.20 -17.10
C GLN A 7 33.47 -20.98 -16.30
N VAL A 8 33.16 -19.72 -16.02
CA VAL A 8 31.83 -19.27 -15.61
C VAL A 8 30.91 -19.58 -16.78
N SER A 9 30.22 -20.72 -16.71
CA SER A 9 29.13 -21.06 -17.61
C SER A 9 28.00 -20.05 -17.36
N GLY A 10 27.87 -19.11 -18.29
CA GLY A 10 26.69 -18.27 -18.41
C GLY A 10 25.47 -19.16 -18.61
N GLY A 11 24.77 -19.46 -17.52
CA GLY A 11 23.46 -20.09 -17.55
C GLY A 11 22.53 -19.19 -18.34
N ALA A 12 22.11 -19.69 -19.51
CA ALA A 12 21.09 -19.06 -20.32
C ALA A 12 19.85 -18.80 -19.45
N ARG A 13 19.53 -17.51 -19.22
CA ARG A 13 18.23 -17.11 -18.66
C ARG A 13 17.16 -17.71 -19.57
N LEU A 14 16.48 -18.75 -19.07
CA LEU A 14 15.27 -19.29 -19.66
C LEU A 14 14.33 -18.12 -19.94
N ARG A 15 13.68 -18.15 -21.11
CA ARG A 15 12.80 -17.08 -21.62
C ARG A 15 11.74 -16.71 -20.58
N ASN A 16 11.98 -15.69 -19.78
CA ASN A 16 10.95 -15.10 -18.93
C ASN A 16 9.82 -14.63 -19.85
N GLY A 17 8.57 -14.94 -19.48
CA GLY A 17 7.41 -14.48 -20.23
C GLY A 17 7.35 -12.95 -20.29
N ILE A 18 6.53 -12.40 -21.18
CA ILE A 18 6.35 -10.95 -21.27
C ILE A 18 5.71 -10.41 -19.98
N ARG A 19 4.66 -11.10 -19.51
CA ARG A 19 3.99 -10.94 -18.22
C ARG A 19 3.29 -12.26 -17.87
N SER A 20 3.13 -12.55 -16.58
CA SER A 20 2.34 -13.72 -16.14
C SER A 20 0.89 -13.61 -16.59
N LYS A 21 0.21 -14.75 -16.81
CA LYS A 21 -1.23 -14.76 -17.18
C LYS A 21 -2.10 -13.97 -16.21
N LEU A 22 -1.79 -14.01 -14.91
CA LEU A 22 -2.51 -13.25 -13.89
C LEU A 22 -2.30 -11.74 -14.07
N GLN A 23 -1.07 -11.30 -14.33
CA GLN A 23 -0.78 -9.90 -14.58
C GLN A 23 -1.46 -9.38 -15.86
N GLN A 24 -1.47 -10.17 -16.94
CA GLN A 24 -2.16 -9.80 -18.19
C GLN A 24 -3.66 -9.53 -17.92
N SER A 25 -4.30 -10.41 -17.14
CA SER A 25 -5.70 -10.25 -16.73
C SER A 25 -5.91 -8.97 -15.89
N ARG A 26 -5.03 -8.68 -14.93
CA ARG A 26 -5.10 -7.44 -14.13
C ARG A 26 -4.93 -6.19 -14.96
N ASP A 27 -3.95 -6.19 -15.86
CA ASP A 27 -3.65 -5.06 -16.73
C ASP A 27 -4.83 -4.79 -17.67
N HIS A 28 -5.46 -5.84 -18.22
CA HIS A 28 -6.67 -5.70 -19.03
C HIS A 28 -7.82 -5.03 -18.26
N VAL A 29 -8.09 -5.46 -17.02
CA VAL A 29 -9.14 -4.86 -16.18
C VAL A 29 -8.79 -3.42 -15.80
N ALA A 30 -7.56 -3.18 -15.35
CA ALA A 30 -7.09 -1.87 -14.93
C ALA A 30 -7.07 -0.85 -16.07
N SER A 31 -6.83 -1.27 -17.32
CA SER A 31 -6.82 -0.40 -18.49
C SER A 31 -8.15 0.33 -18.73
N ARG A 32 -9.25 -0.20 -18.18
CA ARG A 32 -10.59 0.39 -18.27
C ARG A 32 -10.89 1.41 -17.17
N ILE A 33 -9.98 1.59 -16.21
CA ILE A 33 -10.13 2.52 -15.10
C ILE A 33 -9.29 3.77 -15.39
N SER A 34 -9.95 4.92 -15.44
CA SER A 34 -9.26 6.20 -15.67
C SER A 34 -8.29 6.52 -14.53
N LYS A 35 -7.08 6.95 -14.90
CA LYS A 35 -6.06 7.49 -13.97
C LYS A 35 -6.11 9.02 -13.85
N LYS A 36 -7.05 9.69 -14.53
CA LYS A 36 -7.17 11.15 -14.49
C LYS A 36 -7.78 11.60 -13.18
N TRP A 37 -7.32 12.74 -12.65
CA TRP A 37 -7.94 13.39 -11.50
C TRP A 37 -9.44 13.64 -11.75
N LEU A 38 -10.26 13.44 -10.71
CA LEU A 38 -11.67 13.79 -10.80
C LEU A 38 -11.81 15.29 -11.04
N SER A 39 -12.74 15.66 -11.92
CA SER A 39 -13.10 17.05 -12.23
C SER A 39 -14.63 17.15 -12.26
N PRO A 40 -15.31 17.13 -11.09
CA PRO A 40 -16.76 17.25 -11.03
C PRO A 40 -17.22 18.52 -11.76
N GLY A 41 -18.21 18.41 -12.65
CA GLY A 41 -18.70 19.55 -13.43
C GLY A 41 -17.69 20.16 -14.41
N ASN A 42 -16.65 19.41 -14.80
CA ASN A 42 -15.58 19.87 -15.69
C ASN A 42 -14.76 21.06 -15.15
N THR A 43 -14.78 21.28 -13.82
CA THR A 43 -13.99 22.31 -13.16
C THR A 43 -12.59 21.79 -12.82
N ARG A 44 -11.58 22.66 -12.90
CA ARG A 44 -10.22 22.30 -12.46
C ARG A 44 -10.18 22.15 -10.94
N PRO A 45 -9.66 21.04 -10.39
CA PRO A 45 -9.43 20.92 -8.96
C PRO A 45 -8.57 22.06 -8.43
N LEU A 46 -9.00 22.70 -7.33
CA LEU A 46 -8.31 23.85 -6.76
C LEU A 46 -7.08 23.48 -5.91
N GLY A 47 -6.97 22.21 -5.50
CA GLY A 47 -5.85 21.66 -4.74
C GLY A 47 -6.31 20.71 -3.63
N SER A 48 -5.36 20.18 -2.89
CA SER A 48 -5.63 19.37 -1.68
C SER A 48 -6.24 20.23 -0.58
N ARG A 49 -7.13 19.65 0.22
CA ARG A 49 -7.94 20.32 1.26
C ARG A 49 -7.79 19.62 2.60
N GLY A 50 -7.89 20.40 3.68
CA GLY A 50 -7.99 19.88 5.04
C GLY A 50 -9.35 19.24 5.34
N LEU A 51 -9.36 18.35 6.34
CA LEU A 51 -10.56 17.78 6.95
C LEU A 51 -10.67 18.38 8.35
N GLN A 52 -11.86 18.82 8.75
CA GLN A 52 -12.05 19.35 10.09
C GLN A 52 -11.65 18.32 11.16
N LEU A 53 -10.85 18.76 12.14
CA LEU A 53 -10.40 17.90 13.23
C LEU A 53 -11.50 17.73 14.28
N LEU A 54 -11.81 16.46 14.60
CA LEU A 54 -12.50 16.06 15.82
C LEU A 54 -11.54 15.24 16.69
N HIS A 55 -11.73 15.25 18.00
CA HIS A 55 -10.82 14.58 18.94
C HIS A 55 -10.58 13.10 18.56
N GLY A 56 -9.30 12.75 18.36
CA GLY A 56 -8.84 11.41 18.01
C GLY A 56 -8.95 11.02 16.53
N TRP A 57 -9.29 11.94 15.62
CA TRP A 57 -9.52 11.59 14.21
C TRP A 57 -8.28 11.60 13.29
N CYS A 58 -7.11 12.03 13.75
CA CYS A 58 -5.95 12.24 12.87
C CYS A 58 -5.51 10.99 12.10
N PHE A 59 -5.61 9.79 12.71
CA PHE A 59 -5.33 8.52 12.02
C PHE A 59 -6.35 8.21 10.91
N ILE A 60 -7.63 8.56 11.11
CA ILE A 60 -8.69 8.40 10.10
C ILE A 60 -8.51 9.45 8.99
N ASN A 61 -8.31 10.71 9.36
CA ASN A 61 -8.14 11.81 8.43
C ASN A 61 -6.95 11.58 7.51
N SER A 62 -5.80 11.15 8.04
CA SER A 62 -4.62 10.85 7.22
C SER A 62 -4.86 9.72 6.21
N VAL A 63 -5.62 8.67 6.57
CA VAL A 63 -6.03 7.61 5.63
C VAL A 63 -7.00 8.12 4.58
N ILE A 64 -8.01 8.91 4.97
CA ILE A 64 -8.93 9.55 4.02
C ILE A 64 -8.15 10.40 3.01
N GLN A 65 -7.19 11.21 3.48
CA GLN A 65 -6.34 12.02 2.61
C GLN A 65 -5.55 11.13 1.63
N ALA A 66 -4.95 10.03 2.09
CA ALA A 66 -4.26 9.09 1.22
C ALA A 66 -5.19 8.49 0.14
N LEU A 67 -6.41 8.08 0.51
CA LEU A 67 -7.40 7.51 -0.41
C LEU A 67 -7.92 8.55 -1.42
N MET A 68 -8.15 9.80 -0.98
CA MET A 68 -8.61 10.90 -1.84
C MET A 68 -7.56 11.34 -2.87
N HIS A 69 -6.31 10.88 -2.75
CA HIS A 69 -5.24 11.16 -3.69
C HIS A 69 -4.89 9.96 -4.58
N GLN A 70 -5.85 9.06 -4.80
CA GLN A 70 -5.71 7.90 -5.68
C GLN A 70 -6.71 7.99 -6.85
N PRO A 71 -6.40 8.71 -7.96
CA PRO A 71 -7.33 8.93 -9.06
C PRO A 71 -8.02 7.68 -9.59
N GLN A 72 -7.30 6.58 -9.71
CA GLN A 72 -7.86 5.31 -10.19
C GLN A 72 -8.87 4.67 -9.23
N LEU A 73 -8.64 4.75 -7.91
CA LEU A 73 -9.66 4.38 -6.91
C LEU A 73 -10.88 5.29 -7.07
N LEU A 74 -10.66 6.60 -7.14
CA LEU A 74 -11.74 7.57 -7.22
C LEU A 74 -12.62 7.37 -8.46
N ASN A 75 -12.02 7.19 -9.64
CA ASN A 75 -12.77 6.89 -10.87
C ASN A 75 -13.49 5.54 -10.80
N TRP A 76 -12.87 4.53 -10.17
CA TRP A 76 -13.50 3.23 -9.99
C TRP A 76 -14.76 3.32 -9.11
N VAL A 77 -14.71 3.99 -7.97
CA VAL A 77 -15.90 4.16 -7.11
C VAL A 77 -16.97 5.05 -7.74
N GLN A 78 -16.60 5.97 -8.65
CA GLN A 78 -17.59 6.69 -9.47
C GLN A 78 -18.39 5.77 -10.41
N SER A 79 -17.89 4.58 -10.76
CA SER A 79 -18.64 3.60 -11.55
C SER A 79 -19.64 2.78 -10.74
N HIS A 80 -19.56 2.82 -9.40
CA HIS A 80 -20.43 2.01 -8.52
C HIS A 80 -21.89 2.47 -8.57
N ARG A 81 -22.80 1.50 -8.66
CA ARG A 81 -24.26 1.69 -8.65
C ARG A 81 -24.90 0.57 -7.82
N HIS A 82 -25.84 0.91 -6.95
CA HIS A 82 -26.70 -0.09 -6.30
C HIS A 82 -27.88 -0.43 -7.21
N THR A 83 -28.19 -1.71 -7.37
CA THR A 83 -29.31 -2.18 -8.20
C THR A 83 -30.61 -2.36 -7.41
N THR A 84 -30.58 -2.40 -6.07
CA THR A 84 -31.72 -2.89 -5.27
C THR A 84 -32.06 -2.13 -3.98
N HIS A 85 -31.47 -0.99 -3.67
CA HIS A 85 -31.86 -0.24 -2.45
C HIS A 85 -31.97 1.26 -2.73
N GLY A 86 -32.89 1.91 -2.00
CA GLY A 86 -33.09 3.35 -1.97
C GLY A 86 -31.81 4.13 -1.63
N ASN A 87 -31.94 5.43 -1.40
CA ASN A 87 -30.81 6.33 -1.20
C ASN A 87 -29.70 5.68 -0.35
N SER A 88 -28.45 5.69 -0.83
CA SER A 88 -27.31 4.99 -0.22
C SER A 88 -26.98 5.42 1.22
N THR A 89 -27.71 6.40 1.75
CA THR A 89 -27.76 6.85 3.14
C THR A 89 -28.43 5.85 4.07
N ASP A 90 -29.24 4.93 3.54
CA ASP A 90 -30.14 4.08 4.35
C ASP A 90 -29.52 2.69 4.66
N LEU A 91 -28.31 2.42 4.17
CA LEU A 91 -27.57 1.19 4.48
C LEU A 91 -26.87 1.31 5.84
N ASN A 92 -26.98 0.27 6.68
CA ASN A 92 -26.26 0.15 7.94
C ASN A 92 -25.46 -1.17 8.00
N PRO A 93 -24.11 -1.14 7.96
CA PRO A 93 -23.28 0.06 7.77
C PRO A 93 -23.41 0.63 6.34
N ALA A 94 -23.06 1.90 6.18
CA ALA A 94 -23.10 2.56 4.88
C ALA A 94 -22.19 1.83 3.86
N CYS A 95 -22.60 1.77 2.59
CA CYS A 95 -21.75 1.20 1.54
C CYS A 95 -20.48 2.03 1.36
N THR A 96 -19.32 1.41 1.60
CA THR A 96 -18.01 2.05 1.50
C THR A 96 -17.75 2.70 0.14
N ALA A 97 -18.06 2.02 -0.97
CA ALA A 97 -17.89 2.59 -2.31
C ALA A 97 -18.76 3.84 -2.53
N CYS A 98 -20.00 3.88 -2.01
CA CYS A 98 -20.84 5.07 -2.07
C CYS A 98 -20.26 6.22 -1.24
N VAL A 99 -19.85 5.94 0.00
CA VAL A 99 -19.27 6.97 0.90
C VAL A 99 -18.02 7.59 0.30
N LEU A 100 -17.09 6.77 -0.22
CA LEU A 100 -15.88 7.29 -0.86
C LEU A 100 -16.18 8.04 -2.16
N ARG A 101 -17.18 7.59 -2.94
CA ARG A 101 -17.63 8.29 -4.15
C ARG A 101 -18.20 9.67 -3.83
N ASP A 102 -19.07 9.76 -2.82
CA ASP A 102 -19.76 10.97 -2.43
C ASP A 102 -18.75 11.96 -1.81
N LEU A 103 -17.91 11.48 -0.88
CA LEU A 103 -16.81 12.26 -0.31
C LEU A 103 -15.86 12.79 -1.39
N ALA A 104 -15.48 11.99 -2.38
CA ALA A 104 -14.59 12.42 -3.45
C ALA A 104 -15.17 13.58 -4.27
N ARG A 105 -16.49 13.61 -4.45
CA ARG A 105 -17.17 14.74 -5.12
C ARG A 105 -17.13 15.99 -4.27
N VAL A 106 -17.31 15.88 -2.96
CA VAL A 106 -17.22 17.01 -2.02
C VAL A 106 -15.79 17.53 -1.92
N TYR A 107 -14.82 16.62 -1.78
CA TYR A 107 -13.40 16.95 -1.62
C TYR A 107 -12.86 17.66 -2.86
N TRP A 108 -13.10 17.10 -4.06
CA TRP A 108 -12.61 17.62 -5.34
C TRP A 108 -13.59 18.56 -6.05
N ALA A 109 -14.63 19.04 -5.37
CA ALA A 109 -15.52 20.08 -5.90
C ALA A 109 -14.74 21.38 -6.17
N ASN A 110 -15.34 22.28 -6.94
CA ASN A 110 -14.86 23.66 -7.13
C ASN A 110 -15.05 24.50 -5.85
N THR A 111 -14.36 24.13 -4.79
CA THR A 111 -14.43 24.72 -3.45
C THR A 111 -13.04 25.24 -3.06
N PRO A 112 -12.89 26.47 -2.56
CA PRO A 112 -11.60 27.01 -2.15
C PRO A 112 -10.86 26.07 -1.20
N VAL A 113 -9.54 25.96 -1.36
CA VAL A 113 -8.71 25.03 -0.56
C VAL A 113 -8.77 25.31 0.95
N SER A 114 -9.05 26.56 1.33
CA SER A 114 -9.25 27.01 2.71
C SER A 114 -10.56 26.52 3.34
N ARG A 115 -11.54 26.09 2.54
CA ARG A 115 -12.79 25.54 3.07
C ARG A 115 -12.59 24.05 3.35
N LEU A 116 -12.62 23.69 4.62
CA LEU A 116 -12.46 22.31 5.08
C LEU A 116 -13.60 21.41 4.61
N VAL A 117 -13.37 20.10 4.56
CA VAL A 117 -14.46 19.13 4.58
C VAL A 117 -15.00 19.07 6.01
N PRO A 118 -16.31 19.30 6.22
CA PRO A 118 -16.88 19.38 7.56
C PRO A 118 -16.86 18.03 8.26
N ASN A 119 -16.55 18.06 9.57
CA ASN A 119 -16.63 16.93 10.46
C ASN A 119 -17.18 17.42 11.82
N PRO A 120 -18.41 17.05 12.21
CA PRO A 120 -19.30 16.11 11.52
C PRO A 120 -19.85 16.69 10.21
N GLY A 121 -19.99 15.81 9.22
CA GLY A 121 -20.60 16.05 7.92
C GLY A 121 -21.14 14.72 7.39
N PRO A 122 -22.03 14.71 6.39
CA PRO A 122 -22.75 13.49 6.00
C PRO A 122 -21.83 12.32 5.66
N ASP A 123 -20.76 12.57 4.88
CA ASP A 123 -19.80 11.53 4.52
C ASP A 123 -18.91 11.12 5.70
N MET A 124 -18.43 12.08 6.50
CA MET A 124 -17.59 11.78 7.68
C MET A 124 -18.36 11.00 8.74
N THR A 125 -19.66 11.28 8.93
CA THR A 125 -20.54 10.52 9.82
C THR A 125 -20.72 9.08 9.34
N ARG A 126 -20.89 8.85 8.03
CA ARG A 126 -20.97 7.49 7.46
C ARG A 126 -19.63 6.75 7.56
N ILE A 127 -18.51 7.46 7.43
CA ILE A 127 -17.17 6.89 7.68
C ILE A 127 -17.06 6.42 9.13
N ALA A 128 -17.44 7.25 10.11
CA ALA A 128 -17.43 6.84 11.51
C ALA A 128 -18.24 5.55 11.75
N GLN A 129 -19.43 5.45 11.15
CA GLN A 129 -20.27 4.24 11.25
C GLN A 129 -19.58 3.01 10.66
N ILE A 130 -18.97 3.13 9.48
CA ILE A 130 -18.21 2.05 8.85
C ILE A 130 -17.06 1.60 9.75
N LEU A 131 -16.30 2.53 10.32
CA LEU A 131 -15.11 2.21 11.11
C LEU A 131 -15.46 1.62 12.48
N VAL A 132 -16.52 2.12 13.13
CA VAL A 132 -17.01 1.54 14.40
C VAL A 132 -17.56 0.13 14.17
N HIS A 133 -18.37 -0.07 13.12
CA HIS A 133 -18.88 -1.41 12.79
C HIS A 133 -17.76 -2.37 12.36
N GLY A 134 -16.73 -1.86 11.68
CA GLY A 134 -15.54 -2.63 11.31
C GLY A 134 -14.52 -2.78 12.44
N GLU A 135 -14.85 -2.34 13.66
CA GLU A 135 -14.00 -2.36 14.86
C GLU A 135 -12.64 -1.65 14.70
N ALA A 136 -12.46 -0.82 13.66
CA ALA A 136 -11.24 -0.05 13.41
C ALA A 136 -11.25 1.33 14.09
N ALA A 137 -12.33 1.67 14.79
CA ALA A 137 -12.41 2.84 15.65
C ALA A 137 -13.37 2.56 16.81
N VAL A 138 -13.01 3.00 18.02
CA VAL A 138 -13.91 3.00 19.17
C VAL A 138 -14.30 4.44 19.46
N ARG A 139 -15.60 4.68 19.70
CA ARG A 139 -16.13 6.01 20.01
C ARG A 139 -16.71 6.03 21.42
N ASP A 140 -16.40 7.07 22.18
CA ASP A 140 -17.03 7.37 23.47
C ASP A 140 -17.65 8.78 23.48
N GLY A 141 -18.06 9.26 24.65
CA GLY A 141 -18.65 10.60 24.82
C GLY A 141 -17.69 11.75 24.51
N ASN A 142 -16.38 11.50 24.41
CA ASN A 142 -15.34 12.50 24.20
C ASN A 142 -14.75 12.48 22.79
N GLY A 143 -15.01 11.45 21.99
CA GLY A 143 -14.56 11.38 20.59
C GLY A 143 -14.19 9.96 20.16
N MET A 144 -13.28 9.86 19.19
CA MET A 144 -12.70 8.59 18.77
C MET A 144 -11.45 8.30 19.59
N HIS A 145 -11.24 7.04 19.94
CA HIS A 145 -9.97 6.57 20.48
C HIS A 145 -8.95 6.50 19.33
N GLN A 146 -7.72 6.95 19.59
CA GLN A 146 -6.65 6.82 18.60
C GLN A 146 -6.35 5.34 18.35
N ASP A 147 -6.15 4.97 17.08
CA ASP A 147 -5.81 3.62 16.65
C ASP A 147 -4.84 3.66 15.45
N ASP A 148 -4.47 2.49 14.95
CA ASP A 148 -3.56 2.30 13.83
C ASP A 148 -4.25 2.63 12.47
N PRO A 149 -3.69 3.56 11.67
CA PRO A 149 -4.12 3.83 10.30
C PRO A 149 -4.29 2.58 9.41
N LEU A 150 -3.53 1.50 9.65
CA LEU A 150 -3.64 0.28 8.87
C LEU A 150 -5.02 -0.38 9.02
N ARG A 151 -5.59 -0.41 10.24
CA ARG A 151 -6.93 -0.99 10.49
C ARG A 151 -8.01 -0.27 9.69
N VAL A 152 -7.87 1.05 9.55
CA VAL A 152 -8.75 1.88 8.71
C VAL A 152 -8.65 1.48 7.24
N PHE A 153 -7.44 1.27 6.71
CA PHE A 153 -7.25 0.73 5.35
C PHE A 153 -7.89 -0.66 5.18
N GLU A 154 -7.73 -1.55 6.15
CA GLU A 154 -8.28 -2.90 6.11
C GLU A 154 -9.81 -2.90 6.04
N VAL A 155 -10.47 -2.11 6.90
CA VAL A 155 -11.92 -1.95 6.89
C VAL A 155 -12.38 -1.35 5.56
N PHE A 156 -11.72 -0.30 5.07
CA PHE A 156 -12.07 0.29 3.77
C PHE A 156 -11.88 -0.67 2.61
N HIS A 157 -10.78 -1.41 2.55
CA HIS A 157 -10.55 -2.40 1.50
C HIS A 157 -11.57 -3.54 1.55
N THR A 158 -11.90 -4.04 2.74
CA THR A 158 -12.93 -5.07 2.91
C THR A 158 -14.30 -4.56 2.47
N GLY A 159 -14.69 -3.36 2.91
CA GLY A 159 -15.95 -2.75 2.51
C GLY A 159 -16.02 -2.43 1.02
N LEU A 160 -14.92 -1.99 0.40
CA LEU A 160 -14.82 -1.79 -1.05
C LEU A 160 -15.00 -3.12 -1.80
N GLN A 161 -14.32 -4.19 -1.39
CA GLN A 161 -14.46 -5.50 -2.03
C GLN A 161 -15.91 -6.02 -1.95
N GLN A 162 -16.58 -5.79 -0.83
CA GLN A 162 -17.95 -6.23 -0.56
C GLN A 162 -19.04 -5.30 -1.13
N SER A 163 -18.67 -4.12 -1.66
CA SER A 163 -19.63 -3.11 -2.12
C SER A 163 -20.49 -3.57 -3.30
N SER A 164 -20.06 -4.59 -4.05
CA SER A 164 -20.84 -5.16 -5.15
C SER A 164 -20.55 -6.65 -5.35
N ARG A 165 -21.60 -7.42 -5.66
CA ARG A 165 -21.49 -8.83 -6.06
C ARG A 165 -21.14 -9.02 -7.54
N ASN A 166 -21.03 -7.92 -8.30
CA ASN A 166 -20.66 -7.98 -9.71
C ASN A 166 -19.22 -8.53 -9.85
N ALA A 167 -19.03 -9.60 -10.64
CA ALA A 167 -17.72 -10.21 -10.81
C ALA A 167 -16.65 -9.24 -11.37
N ASN A 168 -17.04 -8.27 -12.20
CA ASN A 168 -16.12 -7.25 -12.72
C ASN A 168 -15.68 -6.27 -11.64
N TRP A 169 -16.52 -6.01 -10.63
CA TRP A 169 -16.16 -5.20 -9.47
C TRP A 169 -15.06 -5.89 -8.66
N GLY A 170 -15.22 -7.18 -8.35
CA GLY A 170 -14.20 -7.97 -7.66
C GLY A 170 -12.89 -8.07 -8.45
N LYS A 171 -12.96 -8.26 -9.77
CA LYS A 171 -11.77 -8.24 -10.64
C LYS A 171 -11.06 -6.88 -10.62
N ALA A 172 -11.80 -5.79 -10.63
CA ALA A 172 -11.25 -4.44 -10.54
C ALA A 172 -10.59 -4.19 -9.18
N PHE A 173 -11.23 -4.61 -8.08
CA PHE A 173 -10.64 -4.57 -6.75
C PHE A 173 -9.29 -5.31 -6.71
N ASN A 174 -9.24 -6.54 -7.25
CA ASN A 174 -8.02 -7.33 -7.28
C ASN A 174 -6.91 -6.66 -8.12
N ALA A 175 -7.26 -6.08 -9.27
CA ALA A 175 -6.32 -5.34 -10.10
C ALA A 175 -5.80 -4.06 -9.44
N LEU A 176 -6.64 -3.39 -8.64
CA LEU A 176 -6.28 -2.15 -7.97
C LEU A 176 -5.41 -2.38 -6.73
N PHE A 177 -5.66 -3.42 -5.92
CA PHE A 177 -5.11 -3.50 -4.56
C PHE A 177 -4.33 -4.77 -4.23
N LEU A 178 -4.44 -5.87 -4.99
CA LEU A 178 -3.76 -7.11 -4.62
C LEU A 178 -2.36 -7.21 -5.25
N LEU A 179 -1.38 -7.51 -4.40
CA LEU A 179 -0.07 -8.00 -4.77
C LEU A 179 -0.07 -9.52 -4.64
N ASP A 180 0.19 -10.22 -5.74
CA ASP A 180 0.20 -11.67 -5.77
C ASP A 180 1.59 -12.19 -6.01
N THR A 181 2.02 -13.10 -5.13
CA THR A 181 3.37 -13.63 -5.10
C THR A 181 3.37 -15.16 -5.04
N GLN A 182 4.43 -15.75 -5.58
CA GLN A 182 4.77 -17.17 -5.45
C GLN A 182 6.13 -17.28 -4.77
N SER A 183 6.18 -17.99 -3.65
CA SER A 183 7.42 -18.33 -2.97
C SER A 183 7.99 -19.63 -3.53
N TYR A 184 9.31 -19.67 -3.62
CA TYR A 184 10.10 -20.84 -3.99
C TYR A 184 11.10 -21.15 -2.89
N LEU A 185 11.25 -22.43 -2.57
CA LEU A 185 12.32 -22.92 -1.69
C LEU A 185 13.37 -23.62 -2.54
N GLN A 186 14.63 -23.23 -2.37
CA GLN A 186 15.77 -23.93 -2.94
C GLN A 186 16.62 -24.51 -1.82
N CYS A 187 16.85 -25.82 -1.90
CA CYS A 187 17.65 -26.53 -0.92
C CYS A 187 19.13 -26.20 -1.10
N GLN A 188 19.79 -25.70 -0.05
CA GLN A 188 21.22 -25.38 -0.12
C GLN A 188 22.13 -26.61 -0.13
N ARG A 189 21.56 -27.82 0.04
CA ARG A 189 22.29 -29.09 0.02
C ARG A 189 22.25 -29.79 -1.33
N CYS A 190 21.08 -29.87 -1.96
CA CYS A 190 20.88 -30.62 -3.20
C CYS A 190 20.40 -29.77 -4.38
N ASP A 191 20.30 -28.45 -4.21
CA ASP A 191 19.84 -27.46 -5.20
C ASP A 191 18.41 -27.66 -5.73
N HIS A 192 17.66 -28.64 -5.20
CA HIS A 192 16.27 -28.84 -5.59
C HIS A 192 15.42 -27.59 -5.25
N ARG A 193 14.83 -26.98 -6.29
CA ARG A 193 13.96 -25.81 -6.19
C ARG A 193 12.50 -26.21 -6.41
N ARG A 194 11.62 -25.76 -5.50
CA ARG A 194 10.18 -26.06 -5.55
C ARG A 194 9.33 -24.86 -5.14
N PRO A 195 8.11 -24.71 -5.67
CA PRO A 195 7.15 -23.75 -5.12
C PRO A 195 6.75 -24.15 -3.69
N SER A 196 6.47 -23.18 -2.82
CA SER A 196 6.07 -23.43 -1.42
C SER A 196 4.77 -22.78 -1.01
N ALA A 197 4.49 -21.55 -1.47
CA ALA A 197 3.25 -20.85 -1.13
C ALA A 197 2.89 -19.83 -2.19
N ASN A 198 1.58 -19.65 -2.41
CA ASN A 198 1.03 -18.49 -3.09
C ASN A 198 0.40 -17.57 -2.07
N GLN A 199 0.57 -16.27 -2.24
CA GLN A 199 -0.02 -15.26 -1.36
C GLN A 199 -0.64 -14.13 -2.20
N SER A 200 -1.79 -13.63 -1.76
CA SER A 200 -2.40 -12.41 -2.27
C SER A 200 -2.56 -11.46 -1.09
N THR A 201 -1.81 -10.36 -1.07
CA THR A 201 -1.86 -9.38 0.01
C THR A 201 -2.33 -8.02 -0.50
N ARG A 202 -2.98 -7.24 0.37
CA ARG A 202 -3.37 -5.84 0.13
C ARG A 202 -2.30 -4.85 0.56
N THR A 203 -1.41 -5.27 1.46
CA THR A 203 -0.37 -4.44 2.04
C THR A 203 0.94 -5.21 2.04
N MET A 204 1.98 -4.58 1.51
CA MET A 204 3.35 -5.07 1.63
C MET A 204 3.93 -4.58 2.95
N GLU A 205 4.42 -5.48 3.79
CA GLU A 205 5.01 -5.11 5.08
C GLU A 205 6.53 -5.14 4.99
N LEU A 206 7.17 -4.00 5.25
CA LEU A 206 8.63 -3.87 5.27
C LEU A 206 9.11 -3.57 6.68
N TYR A 207 10.15 -4.26 7.12
CA TYR A 207 10.82 -3.91 8.38
C TYR A 207 11.79 -2.75 8.17
N VAL A 208 11.99 -1.95 9.21
CA VAL A 208 13.03 -0.90 9.18
C VAL A 208 14.40 -1.55 8.98
N ARG A 209 15.13 -1.03 7.99
CA ARG A 209 16.51 -1.42 7.62
C ARG A 209 17.36 -0.18 7.36
N PRO A 210 18.69 -0.31 7.18
CA PRO A 210 19.54 0.83 6.83
C PRO A 210 19.12 1.52 5.53
N THR A 211 18.63 0.77 4.53
CA THR A 211 18.12 1.33 3.27
C THR A 211 16.81 0.66 2.84
N PHE A 212 16.02 1.37 2.03
CA PHE A 212 14.80 0.83 1.44
C PHE A 212 15.09 -0.40 0.54
N ALA A 213 16.22 -0.40 -0.16
CA ALA A 213 16.64 -1.54 -0.97
C ALA A 213 16.92 -2.80 -0.13
N ASN A 214 17.54 -2.65 1.06
CA ASN A 214 17.70 -3.78 1.97
C ASN A 214 16.36 -4.32 2.46
N ALA A 215 15.41 -3.43 2.80
CA ALA A 215 14.07 -3.86 3.20
C ALA A 215 13.33 -4.63 2.10
N LEU A 216 13.47 -4.22 0.83
CA LEU A 216 12.92 -4.97 -0.31
C LEU A 216 13.60 -6.33 -0.48
N THR A 217 14.93 -6.39 -0.39
CA THR A 217 15.66 -7.66 -0.48
C THR A 217 15.19 -8.64 0.58
N ASP A 218 15.06 -8.20 1.83
CA ASP A 218 14.56 -9.04 2.93
C ASP A 218 13.11 -9.48 2.73
N PHE A 219 12.28 -8.65 2.07
CA PHE A 219 10.91 -9.06 1.75
C PHE A 219 10.86 -10.15 0.68
N PHE A 220 11.70 -10.03 -0.36
CA PHE A 220 11.68 -10.97 -1.50
C PHE A 220 12.59 -12.17 -1.33
N SER A 221 13.45 -12.18 -0.31
CA SER A 221 14.40 -13.26 -0.05
C SER A 221 14.57 -13.49 1.44
N ASP A 222 14.54 -14.77 1.84
CA ASP A 222 14.81 -15.18 3.22
C ASP A 222 15.60 -16.50 3.25
N THR A 223 16.06 -16.90 4.43
CA THR A 223 16.59 -18.24 4.67
C THR A 223 15.86 -18.90 5.83
N MET A 224 15.48 -20.15 5.65
CA MET A 224 14.73 -20.90 6.66
C MET A 224 15.15 -22.37 6.67
N ASP A 225 14.90 -23.05 7.78
CA ASP A 225 15.06 -24.50 7.86
C ASP A 225 13.74 -25.20 7.53
N ALA A 226 13.77 -26.10 6.55
CA ALA A 226 12.62 -26.89 6.16
C ALA A 226 13.03 -28.27 5.63
N GLN A 227 12.11 -29.22 5.68
CA GLN A 227 12.33 -30.54 5.10
C GLN A 227 12.41 -30.46 3.57
N CYS A 228 13.43 -31.09 2.99
CA CYS A 228 13.62 -31.20 1.55
C CYS A 228 13.20 -32.60 1.06
N PRO A 229 12.19 -32.73 0.18
CA PRO A 229 11.71 -34.02 -0.32
C PRO A 229 12.81 -34.89 -0.94
N GLU A 230 13.73 -34.28 -1.70
CA GLU A 230 14.84 -34.99 -2.38
C GLU A 230 15.96 -35.45 -1.43
N CYS A 231 16.13 -34.81 -0.27
CA CYS A 231 17.16 -35.24 0.69
C CYS A 231 16.71 -36.45 1.53
N GLY A 232 15.41 -36.77 1.49
CA GLY A 232 14.80 -37.81 2.30
C GLY A 232 14.58 -37.39 3.77
N PRO A 233 13.60 -37.99 4.46
CA PRO A 233 13.21 -37.62 5.82
C PRO A 233 14.30 -37.90 6.87
N ALA A 234 15.20 -38.85 6.60
CA ALA A 234 16.31 -39.19 7.50
C ALA A 234 17.33 -38.04 7.67
N GLN A 235 17.34 -37.06 6.77
CA GLN A 235 18.24 -35.91 6.83
C GLN A 235 17.67 -34.73 7.65
N GLY A 236 16.44 -34.84 8.15
CA GLY A 236 15.79 -33.78 8.93
C GLY A 236 15.54 -32.49 8.14
N SER A 237 15.45 -31.37 8.86
CA SER A 237 15.36 -30.04 8.23
C SER A 237 16.70 -29.63 7.64
N THR A 238 16.65 -29.01 6.46
CA THR A 238 17.81 -28.51 5.74
C THR A 238 17.64 -27.01 5.51
N ARG A 239 18.75 -26.27 5.53
CA ARG A 239 18.71 -24.84 5.22
C ARG A 239 18.27 -24.63 3.78
N GLN A 240 17.24 -23.81 3.61
CA GLN A 240 16.68 -23.43 2.32
C GLN A 240 16.84 -21.92 2.12
N THR A 241 17.07 -21.49 0.88
CA THR A 241 16.77 -20.12 0.48
C THR A 241 15.31 -20.03 0.04
N GLN A 242 14.61 -19.01 0.51
CA GLN A 242 13.30 -18.64 0.01
C GLN A 242 13.45 -17.47 -0.97
N ASP A 243 12.86 -17.59 -2.14
CA ASP A 243 12.80 -16.56 -3.17
C ASP A 243 11.33 -16.29 -3.51
N ILE A 244 10.89 -15.04 -3.40
CA ILE A 244 9.52 -14.63 -3.65
C ILE A 244 9.46 -13.91 -5.00
N ARG A 245 8.55 -14.34 -5.86
CA ARG A 245 8.34 -13.77 -7.19
C ARG A 245 6.95 -13.18 -7.32
N ILE A 246 6.85 -11.97 -7.89
CA ILE A 246 5.59 -11.30 -8.17
C ILE A 246 4.95 -11.98 -9.37
N LEU A 247 3.80 -12.62 -9.14
CA LEU A 247 2.92 -13.09 -10.19
C LEU A 247 2.16 -11.91 -10.79
N ALA A 248 1.60 -11.02 -9.95
CA ALA A 248 1.01 -9.79 -10.44
C ALA A 248 1.01 -8.66 -9.39
N GLY A 249 1.43 -7.47 -9.80
CA GLY A 249 1.42 -6.25 -9.00
C GLY A 249 0.12 -5.42 -9.17
N PRO A 250 -0.32 -4.73 -8.11
CA PRO A 250 -1.52 -3.91 -8.11
C PRO A 250 -1.32 -2.59 -8.88
N GLN A 251 -2.41 -1.86 -9.14
CA GLN A 251 -2.29 -0.47 -9.61
C GLN A 251 -2.00 0.50 -8.46
N ILE A 252 -2.42 0.19 -7.24
CA ILE A 252 -2.19 0.95 -6.00
C ILE A 252 -1.46 0.01 -5.05
N LEU A 253 -0.17 0.25 -4.85
CA LEU A 253 0.65 -0.51 -3.91
C LEU A 253 0.72 0.25 -2.59
N THR A 254 0.22 -0.37 -1.52
CA THR A 254 0.35 0.13 -0.15
C THR A 254 1.44 -0.63 0.58
N ILE A 255 2.38 0.10 1.16
CA ILE A 255 3.50 -0.43 1.93
C ILE A 255 3.38 0.07 3.36
N MET A 256 3.33 -0.83 4.34
CA MET A 256 3.49 -0.49 5.75
C MET A 256 4.96 -0.70 6.14
N ILE A 257 5.55 0.30 6.79
CA ILE A 257 6.85 0.18 7.45
C ILE A 257 6.62 -0.24 8.90
N LYS A 258 7.05 -1.45 9.28
CA LYS A 258 6.91 -2.01 10.63
C LYS A 258 7.89 -1.33 11.58
N MET A 259 7.42 -0.23 12.15
CA MET A 259 8.15 0.58 13.13
C MET A 259 7.85 0.18 14.58
N PHE A 260 6.78 -0.57 14.83
CA PHE A 260 6.34 -0.94 16.17
C PHE A 260 6.57 -2.44 16.38
N ASN A 261 7.33 -2.79 17.43
CA ASN A 261 7.77 -4.14 17.70
C ASN A 261 7.47 -4.52 19.15
N GLN A 262 7.14 -5.79 19.38
CA GLN A 262 7.04 -6.36 20.72
C GLN A 262 8.34 -7.10 21.04
N VAL A 263 9.01 -6.69 22.12
CA VAL A 263 10.21 -7.36 22.61
C VAL A 263 9.82 -8.15 23.86
N VAL A 264 10.00 -9.46 23.80
CA VAL A 264 9.84 -10.33 24.97
C VAL A 264 11.18 -10.42 25.67
N SER A 265 11.22 -10.01 26.94
CA SER A 265 12.37 -10.19 27.82
C SER A 265 12.04 -11.22 28.89
N VAL A 266 13.03 -12.04 29.25
CA VAL A 266 12.96 -12.96 30.37
C VAL A 266 13.98 -12.51 31.40
N ASP A 267 13.53 -12.24 32.62
CA ASP A 267 14.44 -11.88 33.71
C ASP A 267 15.23 -13.10 34.21
N LYS A 268 16.16 -12.86 35.14
CA LYS A 268 17.00 -13.93 35.73
C LYS A 268 16.20 -14.97 36.51
N PHE A 269 14.92 -14.71 36.81
CA PHE A 269 14.01 -15.59 37.55
C PHE A 269 13.03 -16.31 36.63
N GLY A 270 13.14 -16.15 35.30
CA GLY A 270 12.24 -16.77 34.34
C GLY A 270 10.92 -16.01 34.15
N THR A 271 10.80 -14.78 34.67
CA THR A 271 9.60 -13.96 34.47
C THR A 271 9.62 -13.35 33.07
N TYR A 272 8.54 -13.58 32.32
CA TYR A 272 8.35 -12.99 31.00
C TYR A 272 7.77 -11.58 31.13
N SER A 273 8.35 -10.62 30.41
CA SER A 273 7.81 -9.28 30.23
C SER A 273 7.79 -8.92 28.75
N VAL A 274 6.71 -8.27 28.31
CA VAL A 274 6.55 -7.80 26.93
C VAL A 274 6.66 -6.28 26.94
N THR A 275 7.65 -5.75 26.22
CA THR A 275 7.85 -4.31 26.05
C THR A 275 7.58 -3.93 24.61
N ASN A 276 6.68 -2.96 24.40
CA ASN A 276 6.45 -2.41 23.08
C ASN A 276 7.52 -1.35 22.76
N THR A 277 8.18 -1.47 21.61
CA THR A 277 9.28 -0.58 21.19
C THR A 277 9.00 0.02 19.83
N ARG A 278 9.46 1.26 19.62
CA ARG A 278 9.36 1.98 18.34
C ARG A 278 10.74 2.12 17.71
N THR A 279 10.93 1.56 16.54
CA THR A 279 12.12 1.74 15.70
C THR A 279 11.88 2.91 14.76
N ALA A 280 12.71 3.95 14.85
CA ALA A 280 12.60 5.12 13.98
C ALA A 280 12.91 4.75 12.52
N ASN A 281 12.05 5.18 11.59
CA ASN A 281 12.29 4.95 10.16
C ASN A 281 13.24 6.02 9.60
N ARG A 282 14.40 5.59 9.09
CA ARG A 282 15.44 6.42 8.46
C ARG A 282 15.70 6.03 7.00
N MET A 283 14.88 5.13 6.43
CA MET A 283 15.04 4.68 5.04
C MET A 283 14.59 5.76 4.07
N GLN A 284 15.51 6.29 3.28
CA GLN A 284 15.16 7.20 2.19
C GLN A 284 14.14 6.53 1.25
N LEU A 285 12.99 7.17 1.05
CA LEU A 285 11.95 6.61 0.20
C LEU A 285 12.29 6.86 -1.28
N PRO A 286 12.18 5.83 -2.14
CA PRO A 286 12.41 6.01 -3.57
C PRO A 286 11.25 6.80 -4.20
N LYS A 287 11.57 7.81 -5.02
CA LYS A 287 10.56 8.50 -5.84
C LYS A 287 9.84 7.52 -6.77
N VAL A 288 10.65 6.71 -7.46
CA VAL A 288 10.24 5.64 -8.36
C VAL A 288 10.63 4.32 -7.72
N LEU A 289 9.64 3.52 -7.35
CA LEU A 289 9.86 2.17 -6.86
C LEU A 289 9.83 1.21 -8.06
N ASP A 290 10.98 0.60 -8.35
CA ASP A 290 11.11 -0.40 -9.41
C ASP A 290 11.11 -1.81 -8.81
N LEU A 291 10.04 -2.56 -9.09
CA LEU A 291 9.88 -3.96 -8.66
C LEU A 291 10.11 -4.95 -9.81
N SER A 292 10.59 -4.49 -10.97
CA SER A 292 10.68 -5.30 -12.19
C SER A 292 11.49 -6.58 -11.98
N GLN A 293 12.61 -6.49 -11.24
CA GLN A 293 13.51 -7.61 -10.96
C GLN A 293 12.90 -8.72 -10.08
N TYR A 294 11.81 -8.42 -9.37
CA TYR A 294 11.12 -9.37 -8.52
C TYR A 294 9.94 -10.04 -9.23
N GLN A 295 9.65 -9.67 -10.49
CA GLN A 295 8.61 -10.34 -11.27
C GLN A 295 9.00 -11.78 -11.59
N GLN A 296 8.00 -12.66 -11.67
CA GLN A 296 8.15 -13.99 -12.26
C GLN A 296 8.48 -13.90 -13.75
N ASP A 297 7.78 -13.00 -14.44
CA ASP A 297 7.92 -12.72 -15.88
C ASP A 297 8.20 -11.22 -16.04
N ASP A 298 9.45 -10.86 -16.35
CA ASP A 298 9.98 -9.49 -16.27
C ASP A 298 10.15 -8.81 -17.64
N GLY A 299 9.50 -9.32 -18.70
CA GLY A 299 9.60 -8.76 -20.05
C GLY A 299 9.03 -7.34 -20.18
N LEU A 300 8.17 -6.91 -19.26
CA LEU A 300 7.69 -5.53 -19.12
C LEU A 300 7.95 -5.02 -17.70
N PRO A 301 8.21 -3.70 -17.54
CA PRO A 301 8.53 -3.13 -16.24
C PRO A 301 7.34 -3.17 -15.27
N LEU A 302 7.65 -3.14 -13.98
CA LEU A 302 6.70 -2.98 -12.89
C LEU A 302 7.20 -1.86 -11.98
N ARG A 303 6.85 -0.63 -12.35
CA ARG A 303 7.34 0.60 -11.72
C ARG A 303 6.18 1.37 -11.10
N TYR A 304 6.47 2.09 -10.03
CA TYR A 304 5.50 2.91 -9.33
C TYR A 304 6.06 4.25 -8.93
N ASN A 305 5.21 5.27 -8.93
CA ASN A 305 5.53 6.59 -8.40
C ASN A 305 4.90 6.79 -7.04
N ILE A 306 5.64 7.38 -6.10
CA ILE A 306 5.10 7.71 -4.79
C ILE A 306 3.92 8.68 -4.92
N SER A 307 2.85 8.44 -4.16
CA SER A 307 1.60 9.22 -4.21
C SER A 307 1.23 9.83 -2.89
N SER A 308 1.32 9.07 -1.81
CA SER A 308 1.04 9.57 -0.46
C SER A 308 1.87 8.86 0.60
N ILE A 309 2.12 9.56 1.69
CA ILE A 309 2.76 9.04 2.90
C ILE A 309 1.89 9.43 4.09
N ILE A 310 1.58 8.47 4.95
CA ILE A 310 1.11 8.74 6.31
C ILE A 310 2.32 8.74 7.21
N GLY A 311 2.60 9.91 7.78
CA GLY A 311 3.71 10.13 8.71
C GLY A 311 3.23 10.10 10.15
N GLN A 312 4.04 9.55 11.06
CA GLN A 312 3.73 9.44 12.49
C GLN A 312 4.83 10.10 13.33
N SER A 313 4.40 10.88 14.33
CA SER A 313 5.24 11.30 15.46
C SER A 313 4.68 10.76 16.76
N GLY A 314 5.53 10.59 17.76
CA GLY A 314 5.14 10.19 19.12
C GLY A 314 5.51 8.74 19.42
N THR A 315 4.91 8.21 20.48
CA THR A 315 5.10 6.84 20.97
C THR A 315 4.07 5.89 20.35
N ILE A 316 3.96 4.69 20.92
CA ILE A 316 2.99 3.65 20.53
C ILE A 316 1.60 3.96 21.09
N GLN A 317 1.54 4.59 22.27
CA GLN A 317 0.29 4.89 22.97
C GLN A 317 -0.23 6.30 22.68
N THR A 318 0.66 7.19 22.25
CA THR A 318 0.34 8.59 21.99
C THR A 318 1.05 9.03 20.74
N GLY A 319 0.31 9.61 19.80
CA GLY A 319 0.91 10.06 18.55
C GLY A 319 0.02 10.99 17.76
N HIS A 320 0.58 11.47 16.66
CA HIS A 320 -0.14 12.31 15.72
C HIS A 320 0.21 11.92 14.29
N PHE A 321 -0.81 11.55 13.53
CA PHE A 321 -0.69 11.12 12.14
C PHE A 321 -1.01 12.28 11.20
N VAL A 322 -0.20 12.45 10.18
CA VAL A 322 -0.42 13.44 9.12
C VAL A 322 -0.28 12.78 7.76
N ALA A 323 -0.91 13.33 6.73
CA ALA A 323 -0.78 12.84 5.37
C ALA A 323 0.02 13.82 4.50
N THR A 324 1.06 13.35 3.84
CA THR A 324 1.74 14.08 2.76
C THR A 324 1.34 13.46 1.44
N VAL A 325 0.74 14.25 0.55
CA VAL A 325 0.03 13.77 -0.64
C VAL A 325 0.44 14.52 -1.91
N LYS A 326 0.44 13.82 -3.05
CA LYS A 326 0.53 14.42 -4.39
C LYS A 326 -0.85 14.62 -4.98
N GLY A 327 -1.20 15.88 -5.24
CA GLY A 327 -2.44 16.27 -5.89
C GLY A 327 -2.29 16.53 -7.40
N PRO A 328 -3.34 17.09 -8.03
CA PRO A 328 -3.32 17.51 -9.43
C PRO A 328 -2.11 18.38 -9.80
N GLY A 329 -1.44 18.00 -10.90
CA GLY A 329 -0.22 18.66 -11.36
C GLY A 329 1.00 18.35 -10.49
N ASP A 330 1.03 17.20 -9.83
CA ASP A 330 2.10 16.72 -8.93
C ASP A 330 2.43 17.67 -7.79
N LYS A 331 1.48 18.54 -7.42
CA LYS A 331 1.62 19.45 -6.30
C LYS A 331 1.63 18.66 -5.01
N VAL A 332 2.72 18.77 -4.26
CA VAL A 332 2.87 18.11 -2.97
C VAL A 332 2.29 19.00 -1.87
N THR A 333 1.37 18.45 -1.09
CA THR A 333 0.76 19.12 0.06
C THR A 333 0.88 18.20 1.26
N MET A 334 1.29 18.76 2.39
CA MET A 334 1.10 18.08 3.66
C MET A 334 -0.19 18.55 4.29
N VAL A 335 -1.00 17.61 4.74
CA VAL A 335 -2.31 17.84 5.35
C VAL A 335 -2.26 17.29 6.76
N ASP A 336 -2.26 18.22 7.71
CA ASP A 336 -2.36 17.98 9.13
C ASP A 336 -3.78 18.38 9.55
N ASP A 337 -4.71 17.44 9.40
CA ASP A 337 -6.13 17.63 9.64
C ASP A 337 -6.71 18.86 8.92
N ASP A 338 -6.97 19.94 9.65
CA ASP A 338 -7.54 21.19 9.14
C ASP A 338 -6.49 22.18 8.61
N VAL A 339 -5.21 21.89 8.77
CA VAL A 339 -4.09 22.68 8.27
C VAL A 339 -3.49 22.03 7.03
N THR A 340 -3.20 22.86 6.03
CA THR A 340 -2.46 22.43 4.83
C THR A 340 -1.18 23.24 4.67
N GLU A 341 -0.08 22.58 4.36
CA GLU A 341 1.22 23.18 4.09
C GLU A 341 1.67 22.79 2.67
N LYS A 342 2.13 23.77 1.88
CA LYS A 342 2.81 23.47 0.61
C LYS A 342 4.11 22.74 0.92
N PHE A 343 4.33 21.61 0.26
CA PHE A 343 5.50 20.78 0.49
C PHE A 343 6.31 20.60 -0.80
N THR A 344 7.54 20.12 -0.67
CA THR A 344 8.38 19.74 -1.82
C THR A 344 8.48 18.23 -1.93
N GLU A 345 8.74 17.72 -3.13
CA GLU A 345 8.96 16.27 -3.32
C GLU A 345 10.17 15.78 -2.51
N ALA A 346 11.25 16.57 -2.44
CA ALA A 346 12.41 16.22 -1.62
C ALA A 346 12.05 16.08 -0.13
N ARG A 347 11.27 17.01 0.43
CA ARG A 347 10.79 16.91 1.83
C ARG A 347 9.84 15.73 2.01
N MET A 348 9.00 15.41 1.02
CA MET A 348 8.10 14.24 1.05
C MET A 348 8.88 12.93 1.15
N LEU A 349 9.96 12.78 0.38
CA LEU A 349 10.73 11.54 0.32
C LEU A 349 11.65 11.33 1.54
N ALA A 350 11.93 12.39 2.30
CA ALA A 350 12.73 12.31 3.51
C ALA A 350 11.98 11.59 4.65
N THR A 351 12.71 10.84 5.47
CA THR A 351 12.20 10.30 6.74
C THR A 351 13.21 10.54 7.87
N PRO A 352 12.86 11.31 8.91
CA PRO A 352 11.54 11.91 9.12
C PRO A 352 11.27 13.07 8.14
N GLN A 353 9.99 13.25 7.80
CA GLN A 353 9.50 14.48 7.16
C GLN A 353 9.56 15.60 8.19
N VAL A 354 10.15 16.74 7.81
CA VAL A 354 10.27 17.93 8.67
C VAL A 354 9.23 18.96 8.26
N LEU A 355 8.42 19.37 9.23
CA LEU A 355 7.26 20.24 9.06
C LEU A 355 7.64 21.69 9.38
N SER A 356 6.88 22.67 8.88
CA SER A 356 7.06 24.06 9.31
C SER A 356 6.69 24.27 10.78
N MET A 357 5.72 23.50 11.28
CA MET A 357 5.33 23.48 12.69
C MET A 357 5.08 22.05 13.15
N GLY A 358 5.42 21.76 14.41
CA GLY A 358 5.24 20.44 15.01
C GLY A 358 6.43 19.50 14.87
N ASN A 359 6.25 18.27 15.36
CA ASN A 359 7.33 17.28 15.43
C ASN A 359 7.57 16.60 14.07
N PRO A 360 8.83 16.22 13.77
CA PRO A 360 9.15 15.43 12.58
C PRO A 360 8.33 14.12 12.53
N LYS A 361 7.96 13.71 11.33
CA LYS A 361 7.09 12.56 11.09
C LYS A 361 7.85 11.46 10.37
N ASP A 362 8.03 10.32 11.02
CA ASP A 362 8.59 9.15 10.37
C ASP A 362 7.55 8.57 9.40
N ALA A 363 7.97 8.19 8.19
CA ALA A 363 7.07 7.58 7.22
C ALA A 363 6.62 6.20 7.72
N TYR A 364 5.31 6.02 7.92
CA TYR A 364 4.71 4.80 8.44
C TYR A 364 4.02 3.98 7.34
N ILE A 365 3.05 4.56 6.64
CA ILE A 365 2.40 3.93 5.49
C ILE A 365 2.73 4.74 4.24
N VAL A 366 3.17 4.07 3.18
CA VAL A 366 3.52 4.68 1.90
C VAL A 366 2.66 4.08 0.80
N THR A 367 2.03 4.93 0.00
CA THR A 367 1.25 4.50 -1.16
C THR A 367 1.95 4.91 -2.45
N TYR A 368 2.08 3.95 -3.34
CA TYR A 368 2.65 4.07 -4.67
C TYR A 368 1.58 3.77 -5.73
N LEU A 369 1.52 4.58 -6.80
CA LEU A 369 0.64 4.33 -7.94
C LEU A 369 1.45 3.79 -9.11
N ARG A 370 0.95 2.73 -9.75
CA ARG A 370 1.64 2.07 -10.85
C ARG A 370 1.74 2.99 -12.07
N ASP A 371 2.97 3.23 -12.45
CA ASP A 371 3.38 3.95 -13.64
C ASP A 371 4.57 3.21 -14.23
N ASP A 372 4.27 2.40 -15.24
CA ASP A 372 5.28 1.58 -15.92
C ASP A 372 6.27 2.45 -16.73
N GLY A 373 6.09 3.79 -16.78
CA GLY A 373 6.99 4.75 -17.43
C GLY A 373 7.09 4.58 -18.95
N GLU A 374 8.05 5.31 -19.56
CA GLU A 374 8.39 5.08 -20.97
C GLU A 374 9.03 3.70 -21.15
N LEU A 375 8.46 2.94 -22.09
CA LEU A 375 8.95 1.63 -22.48
C LEU A 375 10.09 1.76 -23.50
N THR A 376 11.10 0.89 -23.41
CA THR A 376 12.14 0.77 -24.45
C THR A 376 11.55 0.30 -25.78
N LYS A 377 12.31 0.37 -26.88
CA LYS A 377 11.85 -0.14 -28.18
C LYS A 377 11.52 -1.63 -28.12
N GLU A 378 12.35 -2.40 -27.42
CA GLU A 378 12.18 -3.84 -27.21
C GLU A 378 10.90 -4.12 -26.40
N GLN A 379 10.70 -3.40 -25.29
CA GLN A 379 9.50 -3.53 -24.47
C GLN A 379 8.24 -3.11 -25.23
N LYS A 380 8.30 -2.08 -26.08
CA LYS A 380 7.20 -1.68 -26.97
C LYS A 380 6.87 -2.79 -27.99
N ALA A 381 7.88 -3.49 -28.51
CA ALA A 381 7.68 -4.63 -29.40
C ALA A 381 7.05 -5.81 -28.65
N LEU A 382 7.54 -6.15 -27.45
CA LEU A 382 6.96 -7.21 -26.61
C LEU A 382 5.50 -6.90 -26.24
N LYS A 383 5.20 -5.67 -25.85
CA LYS A 383 3.84 -5.26 -25.50
C LYS A 383 2.84 -5.42 -26.65
N LYS A 384 3.28 -5.38 -27.92
CA LYS A 384 2.41 -5.61 -29.10
C LYS A 384 2.07 -7.09 -29.33
N LEU A 385 2.82 -8.01 -28.71
CA LEU A 385 2.60 -9.46 -28.81
C LEU A 385 1.59 -9.97 -27.76
N MET A 386 1.22 -9.11 -26.81
CA MET A 386 0.15 -9.33 -25.83
C MET A 386 -1.16 -8.72 -26.33
#